data_AF-A0A2T8KJT6-F1
#
_entry.id   AF-A0A2T8KJT6-F1
#
_cell.length_a   1.000
_cell.length_b   1.000
_cell.length_c   1.000
_cell.angle_alpha   90.00
_cell.angle_beta   90.00
_cell.angle_gamma   90.00
#
_symmetry.space_group_name_H-M   'P 1'
#
loop_
_entity.id
_entity.type
_entity.pdbx_description
1 polymer ?
#
loop_
_entity_poly.entity_id
_entity_poly.type
_entity_poly.pdbx_seq_one_letter_code
_entity_poly.pdbx_strand_id
1 'polypeptide(L)'
;MLAGDYTKTPYIPVYASLPMGIINSHCQLVDPEGVRTELRHLKSLNVDGVIVYCWCGIVEAWIPRKYEWSGYRDLFGIIKEFKLKVQVVLSFHGSGETGSGDVLISLPNWIMEIAKENQDIFFTDCEGRRNTECLSWGIDKECI
;
A
#
# COMPACT_ATOMS: atom_id res chain seq x y z
N MET A 1 -21.81 10.33 -39.08
CA MET A 1 -21.43 9.72 -37.78
C MET A 1 -21.06 10.87 -36.88
N LEU A 2 -21.88 11.17 -35.86
CA LEU A 2 -21.60 12.29 -34.97
C LEU A 2 -20.41 11.89 -34.08
N ALA A 3 -19.35 12.69 -34.09
CA ALA A 3 -18.25 12.54 -33.15
C ALA A 3 -18.83 12.65 -31.72
N GLY A 4 -18.75 11.57 -30.93
CA GLY A 4 -19.21 11.56 -29.54
C GLY A 4 -20.28 10.54 -29.15
N ASP A 5 -20.74 9.66 -30.04
CA ASP A 5 -21.62 8.56 -29.65
C ASP A 5 -20.82 7.39 -29.04
N TYR A 6 -20.66 7.42 -27.71
CA TYR A 6 -19.98 6.38 -26.92
C TYR A 6 -20.96 5.37 -26.29
N THR A 7 -22.24 5.39 -26.66
CA THR A 7 -23.26 4.49 -26.06
C THR A 7 -22.98 3.00 -26.32
N LYS A 8 -22.11 2.69 -27.28
CA LYS A 8 -21.67 1.33 -27.64
C LYS A 8 -20.30 0.95 -27.09
N THR A 9 -19.60 1.84 -26.40
CA THR A 9 -18.30 1.49 -25.82
C THR A 9 -18.48 0.77 -24.49
N PRO A 10 -17.69 -0.28 -24.20
CA PRO A 10 -17.76 -0.98 -22.93
C PRO A 10 -17.43 -0.04 -21.78
N TYR A 11 -18.13 -0.23 -20.66
CA TYR A 11 -17.89 0.53 -19.43
C TYR A 11 -16.48 0.28 -18.89
N ILE A 12 -15.76 1.34 -18.53
CA ILE A 12 -14.42 1.26 -17.91
C ILE A 12 -14.58 1.60 -16.43
N PRO A 13 -14.26 0.67 -15.51
CA PRO A 13 -14.46 0.92 -14.09
C PRO A 13 -13.42 1.90 -13.53
N VAL A 14 -13.87 2.76 -12.62
CA VAL A 14 -13.05 3.81 -12.00
C VAL A 14 -12.80 3.47 -10.54
N TYR A 15 -11.53 3.49 -10.15
CA TYR A 15 -11.07 3.23 -8.79
C TYR A 15 -10.32 4.45 -8.24
N ALA A 16 -10.54 4.76 -6.96
CA ALA A 16 -9.81 5.81 -6.26
C ALA A 16 -8.84 5.20 -5.24
N SER A 17 -7.60 5.69 -5.22
CA SER A 17 -6.65 5.30 -4.18
C SER A 17 -7.04 5.91 -2.85
N LEU A 18 -7.00 5.11 -1.78
CA LEU A 18 -7.06 5.66 -0.42
C LEU A 18 -5.73 6.32 -0.06
N PRO A 19 -5.75 7.34 0.83
CA PRO A 19 -4.54 8.04 1.23
C PRO A 19 -3.58 7.12 2.01
N MET A 20 -2.30 7.44 1.91
CA MET A 20 -1.29 6.87 2.81
C MET A 20 -1.56 7.29 4.26
N GLY A 21 -1.12 6.48 5.21
CA GLY A 21 -1.31 6.76 6.64
C GLY A 21 -2.70 6.42 7.19
N ILE A 22 -3.64 5.94 6.35
CA ILE A 22 -4.93 5.41 6.81
C ILE A 22 -4.76 4.25 7.79
N ILE A 23 -3.67 3.48 7.65
CA ILE A 23 -3.20 2.52 8.65
C ILE A 23 -1.87 3.04 9.21
N ASN A 24 -1.75 3.12 10.53
CA ASN A 24 -0.51 3.55 11.19
C ASN A 24 0.52 2.42 11.31
N SER A 25 1.73 2.75 11.82
CA SER A 25 2.83 1.79 12.02
C SER A 25 2.54 0.66 13.02
N HIS A 26 1.46 0.76 13.80
CA HIS A 26 1.00 -0.27 14.72
C HIS A 26 -0.13 -1.12 14.12
N CYS A 27 -0.36 -1.00 12.81
CA CYS A 27 -1.45 -1.65 12.09
C CYS A 27 -2.83 -1.31 12.65
N GLN A 28 -3.06 -0.06 13.03
CA GLN A 28 -4.36 0.44 13.48
C GLN A 28 -4.95 1.38 12.43
N LEU A 29 -6.27 1.31 12.23
CA LEU A 29 -7.00 2.23 11.37
C LEU A 29 -7.05 3.63 12.00
N VAL A 30 -6.55 4.62 11.27
CA VAL A 30 -6.58 6.03 11.64
C VAL A 30 -7.90 6.64 11.19
N ASP A 31 -8.54 7.39 12.08
CA ASP A 31 -9.79 8.13 11.85
C ASP A 31 -10.86 7.35 11.05
N PRO A 32 -11.46 6.28 11.65
CA PRO A 32 -12.50 5.50 10.97
C PRO A 32 -13.68 6.33 10.44
N GLU A 33 -14.06 7.41 11.13
CA GLU A 33 -15.19 8.27 10.72
C GLU A 33 -14.82 9.20 9.56
N GLY A 34 -13.58 9.70 9.51
CA GLY A 34 -13.03 10.38 8.34
C GLY A 34 -13.09 9.47 7.11
N VAL A 35 -12.62 8.23 7.24
CA VAL A 35 -12.68 7.23 6.16
C VAL A 35 -14.10 6.99 5.68
N ARG A 36 -15.06 6.84 6.60
CA ARG A 36 -16.49 6.71 6.25
C ARG A 36 -17.01 7.91 5.46
N THR A 37 -16.59 9.11 5.83
CA THR A 37 -16.99 10.34 5.17
C THR A 37 -16.43 10.41 3.75
N GLU A 38 -15.15 10.09 3.56
CA GLU A 38 -14.51 10.03 2.24
C GLU A 38 -15.14 8.97 1.33
N LEU A 39 -15.38 7.76 1.84
CA LEU A 39 -16.00 6.69 1.07
C LEU A 39 -17.44 7.04 0.66
N ARG A 40 -18.18 7.77 1.50
CA ARG A 40 -19.51 8.29 1.16
C ARG A 40 -19.44 9.27 -0.02
N HIS A 41 -18.47 10.18 0.00
CA HIS A 41 -18.26 11.12 -1.11
C HIS A 41 -17.86 10.39 -2.40
N LEU A 42 -16.88 9.49 -2.33
CA LEU A 42 -16.48 8.66 -3.47
C LEU A 42 -17.67 7.89 -4.07
N LYS A 43 -18.53 7.32 -3.21
CA LYS A 43 -19.73 6.61 -3.69
C LYS A 43 -20.72 7.53 -4.39
N SER A 44 -20.87 8.77 -3.92
CA SER A 44 -21.73 9.78 -4.58
C SER A 44 -21.21 10.23 -5.94
N LEU A 45 -19.92 10.01 -6.23
CA LEU A 45 -19.29 10.23 -7.52
C LEU A 45 -19.33 8.99 -8.43
N ASN A 46 -20.09 7.96 -8.05
CA ASN A 46 -20.29 6.72 -8.82
C ASN A 46 -18.99 5.93 -9.09
N VAL A 47 -17.97 6.01 -8.23
CA VAL A 47 -16.78 5.14 -8.36
C VAL A 47 -17.14 3.66 -8.12
N ASP A 48 -16.43 2.76 -8.81
CA ASP A 48 -16.64 1.32 -8.72
C ASP A 48 -15.99 0.71 -7.47
N GLY A 49 -14.90 1.30 -7.02
CA GLY A 49 -14.10 0.76 -5.93
C GLY A 49 -12.96 1.64 -5.49
N VAL A 50 -12.16 1.10 -4.58
CA VAL A 50 -10.99 1.76 -4.02
C VAL A 50 -9.74 0.88 -4.15
N ILE A 51 -8.58 1.53 -4.17
CA ILE A 51 -7.27 0.89 -4.13
C ILE A 51 -6.71 1.05 -2.72
N VAL A 52 -6.29 -0.06 -2.11
CA VAL A 52 -5.72 -0.11 -0.76
C VAL A 52 -4.33 -0.73 -0.83
N TYR A 53 -3.34 0.01 -0.32
CA TYR A 53 -1.96 -0.47 -0.21
C TYR A 53 -1.79 -1.20 1.13
N CYS A 54 -1.52 -2.50 1.07
CA CYS A 54 -1.18 -3.33 2.22
C CYS A 54 0.34 -3.40 2.35
N TRP A 55 0.90 -2.66 3.30
CA TRP A 55 2.34 -2.51 3.48
C TRP A 55 2.96 -3.64 4.29
N CYS A 56 3.97 -4.31 3.73
CA CYS A 56 4.72 -5.34 4.46
C CYS A 56 5.38 -4.78 5.73
N GLY A 57 5.89 -3.55 5.66
CA GLY A 57 6.49 -2.84 6.80
C GLY A 57 5.54 -2.51 7.94
N ILE A 58 4.22 -2.64 7.74
CA ILE A 58 3.20 -2.53 8.79
C ILE A 58 2.73 -3.91 9.22
N VAL A 59 2.36 -4.74 8.25
CA VAL A 59 1.75 -6.05 8.50
C VAL A 59 2.72 -7.02 9.17
N GLU A 60 3.97 -7.07 8.73
CA GLU A 60 5.00 -7.99 9.22
C GLU A 60 6.15 -7.22 9.90
N ALA A 61 5.84 -6.05 10.47
CA ALA A 61 6.83 -5.05 10.88
C ALA A 61 7.94 -5.59 11.81
N TRP A 62 7.58 -6.47 12.76
CA TRP A 62 8.42 -6.74 13.93
C TRP A 62 9.13 -8.09 13.90
N ILE A 63 8.40 -9.15 13.54
CA ILE A 63 8.87 -10.53 13.68
C ILE A 63 8.55 -11.27 12.38
N PRO A 64 9.53 -11.97 11.77
CA PRO A 64 9.28 -12.79 10.59
C PRO A 64 8.12 -13.75 10.82
N ARG A 65 7.22 -13.84 9.84
CA ARG A 65 6.03 -14.69 9.80
C ARG A 65 4.98 -14.37 10.88
N LYS A 66 5.09 -13.24 11.58
CA LYS A 66 4.07 -12.76 12.51
C LYS A 66 3.36 -11.56 11.91
N TYR A 67 2.14 -11.80 11.43
CA TYR A 67 1.37 -10.79 10.71
C TYR A 67 0.29 -10.16 11.59
N GLU A 68 0.23 -8.83 11.60
CA GLU A 68 -0.87 -8.06 12.16
C GLU A 68 -1.72 -7.48 11.02
N TRP A 69 -3.04 -7.60 11.15
CA TRP A 69 -4.00 -7.22 10.10
C TRP A 69 -5.23 -6.49 10.65
N SER A 70 -5.30 -6.20 11.96
CA SER A 70 -6.47 -5.61 12.62
C SER A 70 -6.95 -4.33 11.96
N GLY A 71 -6.10 -3.33 11.76
CA GLY A 71 -6.48 -2.09 11.09
C GLY A 71 -6.98 -2.30 9.65
N TYR A 72 -6.36 -3.21 8.88
CA TYR A 72 -6.85 -3.54 7.55
C TYR A 72 -8.19 -4.28 7.58
N ARG A 73 -8.43 -5.15 8.58
CA ARG A 73 -9.73 -5.80 8.78
C ARG A 73 -10.82 -4.77 9.07
N ASP A 74 -10.54 -3.79 9.93
CA ASP A 74 -11.47 -2.70 10.23
C ASP A 74 -11.75 -1.86 8.98
N LEU A 75 -10.70 -1.47 8.25
CA LEU A 75 -10.81 -0.72 6.99
C LEU A 75 -11.65 -1.45 5.93
N PHE A 76 -11.36 -2.73 5.68
CA PHE A 76 -12.13 -3.54 4.74
C PHE A 76 -13.57 -3.77 5.21
N GLY A 77 -13.80 -3.84 6.53
CA GLY A 77 -15.13 -3.83 7.13
C GLY A 77 -15.91 -2.59 6.71
N ILE A 78 -15.32 -1.41 6.89
CA ILE A 78 -15.93 -0.14 6.48
C ILE A 78 -16.18 -0.09 4.97
N ILE A 79 -15.18 -0.41 4.13
CA ILE A 79 -15.32 -0.36 2.67
C ILE A 79 -16.47 -1.28 2.18
N LYS A 80 -16.61 -2.45 2.81
CA LYS A 80 -17.70 -3.40 2.52
C LYS A 80 -19.08 -2.80 2.81
N GLU A 81 -19.24 -2.00 3.86
CA GLU A 81 -20.51 -1.33 4.18
C GLU A 81 -20.96 -0.39 3.05
N PHE A 82 -20.02 0.26 2.36
CA PHE A 82 -20.30 1.13 1.21
C PHE A 82 -20.46 0.38 -0.12
N LYS A 83 -20.33 -0.96 -0.12
CA LYS A 83 -20.45 -1.82 -1.31
C LYS A 83 -19.54 -1.35 -2.45
N LEU A 84 -18.31 -0.99 -2.10
CA LEU A 84 -17.25 -0.64 -3.06
C LEU A 84 -16.38 -1.89 -3.30
N LYS A 85 -15.92 -2.07 -4.54
CA LYS A 85 -14.90 -3.09 -4.85
C LYS A 85 -13.56 -2.67 -4.25
N VAL A 86 -12.70 -3.64 -3.97
CA VAL A 86 -11.36 -3.38 -3.44
C VAL A 86 -10.32 -3.95 -4.39
N GLN A 87 -9.33 -3.14 -4.75
CA GLN A 87 -8.08 -3.59 -5.33
C GLN A 87 -7.01 -3.49 -4.25
N VAL A 88 -6.35 -4.62 -3.96
CA VAL A 88 -5.30 -4.68 -2.95
C VAL A 88 -3.95 -4.64 -3.64
N VAL A 89 -3.09 -3.72 -3.21
CA VAL A 89 -1.68 -3.68 -3.60
C VAL A 89 -0.86 -4.25 -2.46
N LEU A 90 -0.23 -5.40 -2.68
CA LEU A 90 0.74 -5.97 -1.73
C LEU A 90 2.06 -5.21 -1.88
N SER A 91 2.33 -4.31 -0.94
CA SER A 91 3.43 -3.37 -1.02
C SER A 91 4.65 -3.94 -0.31
N PHE A 92 5.46 -4.69 -1.08
CA PHE A 92 6.76 -5.24 -0.67
C PHE A 92 7.92 -4.24 -0.86
N HIS A 93 7.60 -2.97 -0.75
CA HIS A 93 8.54 -1.85 -0.83
C HIS A 93 8.24 -0.86 0.30
N GLY A 94 9.24 -0.08 0.69
CA GLY A 94 9.05 1.13 1.48
C GLY A 94 8.44 2.23 0.62
N SER A 95 7.74 3.19 1.25
CA SER A 95 7.08 4.29 0.56
C SER A 95 8.03 5.32 -0.07
N GLY A 96 9.32 5.22 0.26
CA GLY A 96 10.37 6.14 -0.15
C GLY A 96 10.36 7.47 0.58
N GLU A 97 11.45 8.22 0.46
CA GLU A 97 11.55 9.60 0.95
C GLU A 97 10.89 10.56 -0.05
N THR A 98 9.58 10.78 0.08
CA THR A 98 9.01 12.00 -0.47
C THR A 98 9.45 13.15 0.44
N GLY A 99 10.15 14.15 -0.11
CA GLY A 99 10.63 15.33 0.63
C GLY A 99 9.53 16.23 1.23
N SER A 100 8.35 15.68 1.50
CA SER A 100 7.10 16.34 1.85
C SER A 100 6.42 15.70 3.06
N GLY A 101 7.10 15.47 4.17
CA GLY A 101 6.45 15.26 5.50
C GLY A 101 5.43 14.12 5.63
N ASP A 102 5.30 13.26 4.61
CA ASP A 102 4.33 12.16 4.58
C ASP A 102 4.80 11.03 5.51
N VAL A 103 3.86 10.18 5.92
CA VAL A 103 4.15 9.00 6.76
C VAL A 103 5.09 8.08 5.99
N LEU A 104 6.35 8.03 6.42
CA LEU A 104 7.37 7.15 5.88
C LEU A 104 7.13 5.72 6.37
N ILE A 105 6.86 4.81 5.43
CA ILE A 105 6.74 3.38 5.69
C ILE A 105 8.01 2.71 5.15
N SER A 106 8.83 2.14 6.03
CA SER A 106 10.00 1.37 5.63
C SER A 106 9.64 -0.09 5.31
N LEU A 107 10.61 -0.87 4.83
CA LEU A 107 10.55 -2.33 4.91
C LEU A 107 10.45 -2.79 6.39
N PRO A 108 10.00 -4.03 6.66
CA PRO A 108 9.97 -4.60 8.00
C PRO A 108 11.29 -4.40 8.77
N ASN A 109 11.19 -4.08 10.06
CA ASN A 109 12.35 -3.76 10.88
C ASN A 109 13.37 -4.89 10.93
N TRP A 110 12.91 -6.14 10.96
CA TRP A 110 13.81 -7.30 10.95
C TRP A 110 14.62 -7.44 9.66
N ILE A 111 14.10 -6.99 8.50
CA ILE A 111 14.87 -6.90 7.25
C ILE A 111 15.93 -5.81 7.37
N MET A 112 15.57 -4.66 7.95
CA MET A 112 16.51 -3.57 8.17
C MET A 112 17.64 -3.94 9.14
N GLU A 113 17.40 -4.85 10.09
CA GLU A 113 18.44 -5.41 10.94
C GLU A 113 19.40 -6.32 10.16
N ILE A 114 18.90 -7.21 9.29
CA ILE A 114 19.73 -8.03 8.40
C ILE A 114 20.60 -7.15 7.50
N ALA A 115 20.04 -6.05 7.00
CA ALA A 115 20.74 -5.11 6.14
C ALA A 115 21.97 -4.46 6.79
N LYS A 116 22.03 -4.39 8.12
CA LYS A 116 23.21 -3.87 8.83
C LYS A 116 24.42 -4.78 8.66
N GLU A 117 24.20 -6.09 8.52
CA GLU A 117 25.23 -7.10 8.33
C GLU A 117 25.50 -7.36 6.85
N ASN A 118 24.46 -7.31 6.01
CA ASN A 118 24.56 -7.54 4.57
C ASN A 118 23.77 -6.50 3.77
N GLN A 119 24.45 -5.50 3.23
CA GLN A 119 23.81 -4.47 2.38
C GLN A 119 23.58 -4.92 0.92
N ASP A 120 24.12 -6.06 0.50
CA ASP A 120 23.96 -6.57 -0.86
C ASP A 120 22.55 -7.13 -1.13
N ILE A 121 21.70 -7.17 -0.09
CA ILE A 121 20.28 -7.47 -0.24
C ILE A 121 19.50 -6.38 -0.99
N PHE A 122 20.07 -5.18 -1.15
CA PHE A 122 19.43 -4.03 -1.79
C PHE A 122 19.92 -3.79 -3.22
N PHE A 123 19.08 -3.15 -4.03
CA PHE A 123 19.51 -2.61 -5.32
C PHE A 123 20.63 -1.59 -5.13
N THR A 124 21.62 -1.66 -6.00
CA THR A 124 22.87 -0.89 -5.88
C THR A 124 23.25 -0.33 -7.24
N ASP A 125 23.54 0.96 -7.27
CA ASP A 125 24.00 1.62 -8.50
C ASP A 125 25.51 1.48 -8.72
N CYS A 126 26.02 2.02 -9.83
CA CYS A 126 27.44 1.96 -10.16
C CYS A 126 28.35 2.77 -9.22
N GLU A 127 27.78 3.69 -8.43
CA GLU A 127 28.49 4.48 -7.43
C GLU A 127 28.46 3.81 -6.04
N GLY A 128 27.81 2.64 -5.92
CA GLY A 128 27.70 1.88 -4.68
C GLY A 128 26.59 2.36 -3.74
N ARG A 129 25.69 3.25 -4.19
CA ARG A 129 24.55 3.72 -3.38
C ARG A 129 23.48 2.63 -3.32
N ARG A 130 22.95 2.39 -2.11
CA ARG A 130 21.94 1.35 -1.83
C ARG A 130 20.54 1.95 -1.79
N ASN A 131 19.59 1.36 -2.51
CA ASN A 131 18.17 1.68 -2.38
C ASN A 131 17.54 0.76 -1.32
N THR A 132 17.25 1.31 -0.15
CA THR A 132 16.68 0.58 1.00
C THR A 132 15.16 0.41 0.94
N GLU A 133 14.51 0.87 -0.13
CA GLU A 133 13.06 0.78 -0.30
C GLU A 133 12.63 -0.61 -0.78
N CYS A 134 13.50 -1.40 -1.43
CA CYS A 134 13.12 -2.71 -1.95
C CYS A 134 14.30 -3.67 -1.96
N LEU A 135 14.01 -4.95 -1.70
CA LEU A 135 14.97 -6.04 -1.85
C LEU A 135 15.32 -6.24 -3.34
N SER A 136 16.59 -6.52 -3.60
CA SER A 136 17.10 -6.85 -4.93
C SER A 136 16.54 -8.18 -5.39
N TRP A 137 16.13 -8.30 -6.65
CA TRP A 137 15.77 -9.60 -7.24
C TRP A 137 16.94 -10.61 -7.25
N GLY A 138 18.17 -10.15 -7.00
CA GLY A 138 19.36 -11.01 -6.91
C GLY A 138 19.26 -12.04 -5.78
N ILE A 139 18.46 -11.74 -4.75
CA ILE A 139 18.31 -12.59 -3.56
C ILE A 139 16.99 -13.37 -3.52
N ASP A 140 16.20 -13.38 -4.60
CA ASP A 140 14.87 -14.03 -4.66
C ASP A 140 14.89 -15.53 -4.27
N LYS A 141 16.04 -16.20 -4.44
CA LYS A 141 16.23 -17.63 -4.15
C LYS A 141 17.17 -17.90 -2.99
N GLU A 142 17.67 -16.86 -2.34
CA GLU A 142 18.59 -17.01 -1.21
C GLU A 142 17.82 -17.25 0.09
N CYS A 143 18.38 -18.09 0.96
CA CYS A 143 17.91 -18.20 2.33
C CYS A 143 18.79 -17.28 3.18
N ILE A 144 18.24 -16.11 3.52
CA ILE A 144 18.88 -15.05 4.30
C ILE A 144 18.35 -15.09 5.73
#